data_AF-W2YGD1-F1
#
_entry.id   AF-W2YGD1-F1
#
_cell.length_a   1.000
_cell.length_b   1.000
_cell.length_c   1.000
_cell.angle_alpha   90.00
_cell.angle_beta   90.00
_cell.angle_gamma   90.00
#
_symmetry.space_group_name_H-M   'P 1'
#
loop_
_entity.id
_entity.type
_entity.pdbx_description
1 polymer ?
#
loop_
_entity_poly.entity_id
_entity_poly.type
_entity_poly.pdbx_seq_one_letter_code
_entity_poly.pdbx_strand_id
1 'polypeptide(L)'
;MTNHLLVLSTGQHVGKTTLSLGLVKTLQAKFQGTNKLVAYCKPVGQQHVPVGDNLRVDKDAYLFKEHFGLIQHYKDMSPVIFPDGFTRDFIDGKVTSQQLMDSIRAAHRNLYDQSDFVICEGTGHTGVGSICELNNAQVAAELKIDAVCVALGGLGSSFDQLAMNREMLKQNNVRLRGVVLNKVNPKKMDMIQDYYSRALKRWDVPLVGCIPDLKDLSCPTMADYAKLLKSDLISGKDASLRYFSSTRLALAPVDGTNLFKAIPNQLVITHSGRKDVIDAIIGNQEASSSHGTNLKSGLILTGWNPPTAWLAQRLDADNIPCIYVSPDKADSYTITARIAQFTAKIRREDVERIDLAADHVSKHCDFSFLEG
;
A
#
# COMPACT_ATOMS: atom_id res chain seq x y z
N MET A 1 0.71 -23.38 -21.80
CA MET A 1 0.33 -23.67 -20.40
C MET A 1 0.26 -22.34 -19.70
N THR A 2 -0.83 -22.08 -18.99
CA THR A 2 -0.99 -20.86 -18.19
C THR A 2 -0.07 -20.93 -16.98
N ASN A 3 0.70 -19.88 -16.73
CA ASN A 3 1.53 -19.81 -15.53
C ASN A 3 0.73 -19.17 -14.40
N HIS A 4 1.05 -19.54 -13.16
CA HIS A 4 0.45 -18.93 -11.99
C HIS A 4 1.47 -18.79 -10.86
N LEU A 5 1.28 -17.79 -10.01
CA LEU A 5 2.19 -17.50 -8.91
C LEU A 5 1.43 -16.93 -7.73
N LEU A 6 1.75 -17.42 -6.53
CA LEU A 6 1.31 -16.80 -5.29
C LEU A 6 2.32 -15.78 -4.78
N VAL A 7 1.86 -14.55 -4.54
CA VAL A 7 2.63 -13.50 -3.87
C VAL A 7 2.31 -13.50 -2.39
N LEU A 8 3.30 -13.85 -1.58
CA LEU A 8 3.25 -13.88 -0.11
C LEU A 8 4.12 -12.81 0.50
N SER A 9 4.01 -12.63 1.81
CA SER A 9 5.01 -11.85 2.56
C SER A 9 5.17 -12.38 3.97
N THR A 10 6.23 -11.95 4.64
CA THR A 10 6.49 -12.32 6.02
C THR A 10 5.54 -11.69 7.05
N GLY A 11 4.74 -10.67 6.65
CA GLY A 11 3.88 -9.92 7.55
C GLY A 11 2.91 -8.97 6.85
N GLN A 12 2.19 -8.16 7.63
CA GLN A 12 1.43 -7.03 7.09
C GLN A 12 2.38 -5.87 6.73
N HIS A 13 2.01 -5.05 5.75
CA HIS A 13 2.75 -3.83 5.35
C HIS A 13 4.18 -4.02 4.83
N VAL A 14 4.54 -5.25 4.47
CA VAL A 14 5.86 -5.60 3.90
C VAL A 14 5.99 -5.20 2.43
N GLY A 15 4.88 -5.17 1.68
CA GLY A 15 4.88 -4.73 0.27
C GLY A 15 4.35 -5.73 -0.75
N LYS A 16 3.53 -6.72 -0.35
CA LYS A 16 2.89 -7.67 -1.29
C LYS A 16 2.18 -6.97 -2.44
N THR A 17 1.25 -6.08 -2.11
CA THR A 17 0.43 -5.38 -3.10
C THR A 17 1.30 -4.57 -4.06
N THR A 18 2.34 -3.90 -3.55
CA THR A 18 3.31 -3.18 -4.38
C THR A 18 4.08 -4.13 -5.31
N LEU A 19 4.54 -5.29 -4.83
CA LEU A 19 5.17 -6.30 -5.69
C LEU A 19 4.19 -6.80 -6.77
N SER A 20 2.94 -7.09 -6.39
CA SER A 20 1.89 -7.48 -7.33
C SER A 20 1.65 -6.42 -8.42
N LEU A 21 1.67 -5.12 -8.07
CA LEU A 21 1.55 -4.02 -9.04
C LEU A 21 2.68 -4.07 -10.08
N GLY A 22 3.93 -4.21 -9.63
CA GLY A 22 5.09 -4.33 -10.52
C GLY A 22 5.09 -5.61 -11.36
N LEU A 23 4.59 -6.72 -10.80
CA LEU A 23 4.42 -7.98 -11.54
C LEU A 23 3.40 -7.83 -12.68
N VAL A 24 2.21 -7.31 -12.39
CA VAL A 24 1.16 -7.10 -13.42
C VAL A 24 1.65 -6.13 -14.48
N LYS A 25 2.25 -4.99 -14.09
CA LYS A 25 2.80 -4.01 -15.03
C LYS A 25 3.86 -4.63 -15.95
N THR A 26 4.81 -5.37 -15.39
CA THR A 26 5.86 -6.02 -16.18
C THR A 26 5.30 -7.07 -17.15
N LEU A 27 4.34 -7.89 -16.69
CA LEU A 27 3.73 -8.92 -17.54
C LEU A 27 2.89 -8.30 -18.66
N GLN A 28 2.10 -7.27 -18.37
CA GLN A 28 1.34 -6.55 -19.41
C GLN A 28 2.26 -5.89 -20.44
N ALA A 29 3.36 -5.25 -20.00
CA ALA A 29 4.36 -4.69 -20.91
C ALA A 29 4.99 -5.79 -21.78
N LYS A 30 5.31 -6.96 -21.20
CA LYS A 30 5.84 -8.11 -21.93
C LYS A 30 4.83 -8.68 -22.95
N PHE A 31 3.54 -8.63 -22.64
CA PHE A 31 2.48 -9.13 -23.50
C PHE A 31 1.94 -8.09 -24.49
N GLN A 32 2.46 -6.86 -24.45
CA GLN A 32 2.05 -5.79 -25.34
C GLN A 32 2.21 -6.20 -26.82
N GLY A 33 1.18 -5.97 -27.63
CA GLY A 33 1.16 -6.39 -29.04
C GLY A 33 0.87 -7.88 -29.27
N THR A 34 0.55 -8.64 -28.21
CA THR A 34 0.08 -10.03 -28.29
C THR A 34 -1.36 -10.14 -27.79
N ASN A 35 -1.98 -11.30 -27.96
CA ASN A 35 -3.30 -11.61 -27.38
C ASN A 35 -3.21 -12.22 -25.97
N LYS A 36 -2.02 -12.17 -25.34
CA LYS A 36 -1.82 -12.79 -24.03
C LYS A 36 -2.40 -11.95 -22.91
N LEU A 37 -3.01 -12.61 -21.93
CA LEU A 37 -3.74 -11.95 -20.84
C LEU A 37 -3.12 -12.26 -19.48
N VAL A 38 -3.15 -11.25 -18.61
CA VAL A 38 -2.80 -11.36 -17.19
C VAL A 38 -4.10 -11.30 -16.38
N ALA A 39 -4.20 -12.16 -15.37
CA ALA A 39 -5.25 -12.14 -14.36
C ALA A 39 -4.65 -11.86 -12.98
N TYR A 40 -5.46 -11.24 -12.13
CA TYR A 40 -5.17 -11.04 -10.72
C TYR A 40 -6.25 -11.70 -9.87
N CYS A 41 -5.85 -12.38 -8.80
CA CYS A 41 -6.75 -13.01 -7.84
C CYS A 41 -6.33 -12.64 -6.42
N LYS A 42 -7.30 -12.30 -5.59
CA LYS A 42 -7.19 -12.28 -4.13
C LYS A 42 -8.01 -13.45 -3.60
N PRO A 43 -7.43 -14.65 -3.40
CA PRO A 43 -8.21 -15.84 -3.06
C PRO A 43 -9.00 -15.68 -1.77
N VAL A 44 -8.39 -15.03 -0.77
CA VAL A 44 -9.02 -14.72 0.52
C VAL A 44 -8.76 -13.26 0.86
N GLY A 45 -9.82 -12.44 0.83
CA GLY A 45 -9.81 -11.03 1.17
C GLY A 45 -10.27 -10.74 2.61
N GLN A 46 -9.89 -9.58 3.14
CA GLN A 46 -10.33 -9.09 4.47
C GLN A 46 -10.92 -7.68 4.41
N GLN A 47 -10.60 -6.91 3.36
CA GLN A 47 -11.06 -5.54 3.21
C GLN A 47 -11.78 -5.43 1.88
N HIS A 48 -13.06 -5.10 1.90
CA HIS A 48 -13.89 -5.10 0.71
C HIS A 48 -14.52 -3.74 0.41
N VAL A 49 -14.93 -3.58 -0.83
CA VAL A 49 -15.70 -2.45 -1.36
C VAL A 49 -16.97 -2.97 -2.05
N PRO A 50 -18.08 -2.21 -2.01
CA PRO A 50 -19.26 -2.55 -2.80
C PRO A 50 -19.01 -2.28 -4.29
N VAL A 51 -19.50 -3.18 -5.14
CA VAL A 51 -19.51 -3.06 -6.61
C VAL A 51 -20.91 -3.39 -7.11
N GLY A 52 -21.59 -2.41 -7.69
CA GLY A 52 -23.03 -2.53 -7.97
C GLY A 52 -23.84 -2.75 -6.69
N ASP A 53 -25.02 -3.36 -6.83
CA ASP A 53 -25.97 -3.44 -5.72
C ASP A 53 -25.67 -4.57 -4.72
N ASN A 54 -25.16 -5.71 -5.20
CA ASN A 54 -25.11 -6.96 -4.42
C ASN A 54 -23.74 -7.63 -4.36
N LEU A 55 -22.67 -7.01 -4.88
CA LEU A 55 -21.33 -7.61 -4.86
C LEU A 55 -20.39 -6.86 -3.91
N ARG A 56 -19.69 -7.62 -3.08
CA ARG A 56 -18.54 -7.13 -2.31
C ARG A 56 -17.29 -7.76 -2.89
N VAL A 57 -16.27 -6.94 -3.13
CA VAL A 57 -15.01 -7.35 -3.76
C VAL A 57 -13.87 -6.88 -2.88
N ASP A 58 -12.82 -7.69 -2.72
CA ASP A 58 -11.61 -7.24 -2.05
C ASP A 58 -11.05 -5.98 -2.72
N LYS A 59 -10.62 -5.01 -1.90
CA LYS A 59 -10.16 -3.71 -2.36
C LYS A 59 -8.97 -3.81 -3.32
N ASP A 60 -8.12 -4.83 -3.18
CA ASP A 60 -6.94 -5.00 -4.02
C ASP A 60 -7.40 -5.55 -5.37
N ALA A 61 -8.29 -6.56 -5.40
CA ALA A 61 -8.88 -7.04 -6.65
C ALA A 61 -9.60 -5.91 -7.43
N TYR A 62 -10.33 -5.03 -6.74
CA TYR A 62 -10.89 -3.80 -7.32
C TYR A 62 -9.81 -2.91 -7.93
N LEU A 63 -8.78 -2.57 -7.15
CA LEU A 63 -7.65 -1.75 -7.61
C LEU A 63 -7.01 -2.32 -8.88
N PHE A 64 -6.67 -3.61 -8.89
CA PHE A 64 -5.99 -4.24 -10.01
C PHE A 64 -6.87 -4.25 -11.27
N LYS A 65 -8.16 -4.56 -11.14
CA LYS A 65 -9.06 -4.59 -12.28
C LYS A 65 -9.18 -3.20 -12.92
N GLU A 66 -9.49 -2.18 -12.12
CA GLU A 66 -9.77 -0.84 -12.63
C GLU A 66 -8.48 -0.14 -13.12
N HIS A 67 -7.37 -0.28 -12.40
CA HIS A 67 -6.13 0.40 -12.77
C HIS A 67 -5.45 -0.23 -14.00
N PHE A 68 -5.41 -1.55 -14.10
CA PHE A 68 -4.75 -2.25 -15.22
C PHE A 68 -5.71 -2.67 -16.34
N GLY A 69 -7.00 -2.36 -16.23
CA GLY A 69 -8.02 -2.74 -17.21
C GLY A 69 -8.18 -4.26 -17.36
N LEU A 70 -8.04 -5.02 -16.27
CA LEU A 70 -8.16 -6.48 -16.32
C LEU A 70 -9.60 -6.89 -16.65
N ILE A 71 -9.79 -7.83 -17.58
CA ILE A 71 -11.12 -8.14 -18.13
C ILE A 71 -11.91 -9.17 -17.31
N GLN A 72 -11.23 -9.93 -16.43
CA GLN A 72 -11.82 -11.07 -15.71
C GLN A 72 -12.88 -10.62 -14.69
N HIS A 73 -13.84 -11.50 -14.37
CA HIS A 73 -14.95 -11.12 -13.48
C HIS A 73 -14.53 -10.98 -12.02
N TYR A 74 -15.09 -9.98 -11.34
CA TYR A 74 -14.81 -9.71 -9.93
C TYR A 74 -15.03 -10.90 -9.00
N LYS A 75 -16.06 -11.72 -9.25
CA LYS A 75 -16.34 -12.93 -8.47
C LYS A 75 -15.19 -13.95 -8.52
N ASP A 76 -14.46 -14.00 -9.63
CA ASP A 76 -13.35 -14.92 -9.82
C ASP A 76 -12.04 -14.30 -9.30
N MET A 77 -11.92 -12.97 -9.38
CA MET A 77 -10.80 -12.22 -8.81
C MET A 77 -10.84 -12.13 -7.28
N SER A 78 -12.01 -12.28 -6.65
CA SER A 78 -12.21 -12.15 -5.20
C SER A 78 -13.26 -13.17 -4.68
N PRO A 79 -12.97 -14.48 -4.72
CA PRO A 79 -13.96 -15.51 -4.44
C PRO A 79 -14.39 -15.59 -2.97
N VAL A 80 -13.48 -15.34 -2.03
CA VAL A 80 -13.75 -15.43 -0.59
C VAL A 80 -13.35 -14.13 0.11
N ILE A 81 -14.24 -13.61 0.96
CA ILE A 81 -14.02 -12.43 1.79
C ILE A 81 -14.38 -12.79 3.23
N PHE A 82 -13.50 -12.46 4.17
CA PHE A 82 -13.73 -12.60 5.60
C PHE A 82 -14.18 -11.26 6.20
N PRO A 83 -15.49 -11.00 6.33
CA PRO A 83 -15.99 -9.85 7.07
C PRO A 83 -15.72 -9.99 8.57
N ASP A 84 -16.00 -8.92 9.31
CA ASP A 84 -15.99 -8.94 10.77
C ASP A 84 -16.93 -10.04 11.31
N GLY A 85 -16.44 -10.83 12.27
CA GLY A 85 -17.19 -11.94 12.85
C GLY A 85 -17.12 -13.26 12.07
N PHE A 86 -16.55 -13.28 10.86
CA PHE A 86 -16.51 -14.47 10.00
C PHE A 86 -15.86 -15.69 10.66
N THR A 87 -14.81 -15.49 11.46
CA THR A 87 -14.14 -16.59 12.16
C THR A 87 -15.03 -17.25 13.21
N ARG A 88 -15.97 -16.51 13.82
CA ARG A 88 -16.97 -17.08 14.72
C ARG A 88 -18.00 -17.90 13.94
N ASP A 89 -18.48 -17.35 12.82
CA ASP A 89 -19.43 -18.05 11.95
C ASP A 89 -18.86 -19.37 11.41
N PHE A 90 -17.55 -19.42 11.12
CA PHE A 90 -16.85 -20.64 10.75
C PHE A 90 -16.82 -21.66 11.90
N ILE A 91 -16.47 -21.24 13.12
CA ILE A 91 -16.44 -22.12 14.31
C ILE A 91 -17.84 -22.65 14.63
N ASP A 92 -18.88 -21.83 14.44
CA ASP A 92 -20.28 -22.20 14.62
C ASP A 92 -20.80 -23.13 13.50
N GLY A 93 -19.99 -23.44 12.48
CA GLY A 93 -20.34 -24.34 11.39
C GLY A 93 -21.28 -23.74 10.34
N LYS A 94 -21.46 -22.41 10.32
CA LYS A 94 -22.31 -21.73 9.32
C LYS A 94 -21.71 -21.77 7.92
N VAL A 95 -20.40 -21.90 7.83
CA VAL A 95 -19.63 -22.03 6.59
C VAL A 95 -18.52 -23.05 6.83
N THR A 96 -18.23 -23.90 5.83
CA THR A 96 -17.17 -24.92 5.93
C THR A 96 -15.95 -24.58 5.10
N SER A 97 -14.78 -25.12 5.47
CA SER A 97 -13.53 -24.94 4.73
C SER A 97 -13.66 -25.49 3.31
N GLN A 98 -14.37 -26.61 3.14
CA GLN A 98 -14.66 -27.20 1.84
C GLN A 98 -15.42 -26.25 0.91
N GLN A 99 -16.51 -25.63 1.38
CA GLN A 99 -17.31 -24.69 0.58
C GLN A 99 -16.48 -23.51 0.08
N LEU A 100 -15.66 -22.96 0.98
CA LEU A 100 -14.79 -21.84 0.67
C LEU A 100 -13.67 -22.23 -0.31
N MET A 101 -13.05 -23.39 -0.10
CA MET A 101 -12.01 -23.88 -0.99
C MET A 101 -12.56 -24.23 -2.38
N ASP A 102 -13.77 -24.79 -2.47
CA ASP A 102 -14.45 -25.06 -3.73
C ASP A 102 -14.71 -23.76 -4.52
N SER A 103 -15.09 -22.69 -3.83
CA SER A 103 -15.24 -21.35 -4.42
C SER A 103 -13.90 -20.83 -4.98
N ILE A 104 -12.82 -20.94 -4.20
CA ILE A 104 -11.47 -20.56 -4.64
C ILE A 104 -11.03 -21.39 -5.86
N ARG A 105 -11.27 -22.71 -5.85
CA ARG A 105 -10.90 -23.61 -6.96
C ARG A 105 -11.65 -23.26 -8.24
N ALA A 106 -12.95 -23.01 -8.15
CA ALA A 106 -13.78 -22.62 -9.28
C ALA A 106 -13.31 -21.29 -9.88
N ALA A 107 -13.09 -20.29 -9.03
CA ALA A 107 -12.58 -18.98 -9.43
C ALA A 107 -11.20 -19.07 -10.08
N HIS A 108 -10.24 -19.77 -9.46
CA HIS A 108 -8.91 -19.96 -10.02
C HIS A 108 -8.97 -20.65 -11.38
N ARG A 109 -9.79 -21.70 -11.54
CA ARG A 109 -9.97 -22.38 -12.84
C ARG A 109 -10.46 -21.40 -13.92
N ASN A 110 -11.47 -20.61 -13.61
CA ASN A 110 -11.99 -19.60 -14.56
C ASN A 110 -10.90 -18.61 -14.97
N LEU A 111 -10.10 -18.11 -14.01
CA LEU A 111 -9.00 -17.19 -14.31
C LEU A 111 -7.89 -17.87 -15.13
N TYR A 112 -7.54 -19.11 -14.78
CA TYR A 112 -6.49 -19.88 -15.42
C TYR A 112 -6.83 -20.21 -16.88
N ASP A 113 -8.08 -20.55 -17.16
CA ASP A 113 -8.55 -20.87 -18.51
C ASP A 113 -8.68 -19.63 -19.41
N GLN A 114 -8.83 -18.44 -18.80
CA GLN A 114 -9.05 -17.17 -19.51
C GLN A 114 -7.79 -16.31 -19.61
N SER A 115 -6.62 -16.80 -19.17
CA SER A 115 -5.41 -15.99 -19.10
C SER A 115 -4.15 -16.80 -19.32
N ASP A 116 -3.06 -16.12 -19.67
CA ASP A 116 -1.74 -16.72 -19.87
C ASP A 116 -0.89 -16.66 -18.60
N PHE A 117 -1.22 -15.73 -17.70
CA PHE A 117 -0.59 -15.64 -16.39
C PHE A 117 -1.59 -15.24 -15.30
N VAL A 118 -1.64 -15.97 -14.19
CA VAL A 118 -2.48 -15.64 -13.01
C VAL A 118 -1.60 -15.27 -11.82
N ILE A 119 -1.74 -14.05 -11.33
CA ILE A 119 -1.12 -13.61 -10.07
C ILE A 119 -2.14 -13.76 -8.95
N CYS A 120 -1.87 -14.66 -8.01
CA CYS A 120 -2.63 -14.77 -6.77
C CYS A 120 -1.92 -13.97 -5.69
N GLU A 121 -2.57 -13.01 -5.03
CA GLU A 121 -2.01 -12.30 -3.90
C GLU A 121 -2.57 -12.83 -2.59
N GLY A 122 -1.68 -13.31 -1.72
CA GLY A 122 -2.04 -13.79 -0.39
C GLY A 122 -2.39 -12.65 0.59
N THR A 123 -2.95 -13.04 1.73
CA THR A 123 -3.31 -12.11 2.80
C THR A 123 -2.34 -12.21 3.97
N GLY A 124 -1.85 -11.06 4.47
CA GLY A 124 -0.96 -11.01 5.64
C GLY A 124 0.32 -11.85 5.49
N HIS A 125 0.61 -12.69 6.49
CA HIS A 125 1.72 -13.65 6.48
C HIS A 125 1.23 -15.04 6.03
N THR A 126 2.13 -15.98 5.75
CA THR A 126 1.79 -17.30 5.16
C THR A 126 0.70 -18.06 5.92
N GLY A 127 0.65 -17.93 7.26
CA GLY A 127 -0.33 -18.60 8.13
C GLY A 127 -1.65 -17.85 8.36
N VAL A 128 -1.86 -16.67 7.78
CA VAL A 128 -3.15 -15.97 7.95
C VAL A 128 -4.25 -16.74 7.24
N GLY A 129 -5.36 -17.01 7.94
CA GLY A 129 -6.48 -17.83 7.45
C GLY A 129 -6.54 -19.23 8.06
N SER A 130 -5.56 -19.63 8.90
CA SER A 130 -5.50 -20.97 9.47
C SER A 130 -6.73 -21.40 10.28
N ILE A 131 -7.42 -20.46 10.93
CA ILE A 131 -8.63 -20.78 11.70
C ILE A 131 -9.76 -21.31 10.81
N CYS A 132 -9.79 -20.89 9.53
CA CYS A 132 -10.74 -21.33 8.53
C CYS A 132 -10.15 -22.44 7.63
N GLU A 133 -8.96 -22.97 7.95
CA GLU A 133 -8.20 -23.93 7.12
C GLU A 133 -7.91 -23.42 5.69
N LEU A 134 -7.76 -22.10 5.55
CA LEU A 134 -7.55 -21.41 4.28
C LEU A 134 -6.34 -20.50 4.36
N ASN A 135 -5.29 -20.93 5.07
CA ASN A 135 -4.07 -20.16 5.06
C ASN A 135 -3.42 -20.16 3.67
N ASN A 136 -2.53 -19.20 3.44
CA ASN A 136 -1.98 -19.02 2.10
C ASN A 136 -1.22 -20.26 1.60
N ALA A 137 -0.57 -21.04 2.48
CA ALA A 137 0.11 -22.27 2.07
C ALA A 137 -0.87 -23.38 1.69
N GLN A 138 -1.99 -23.51 2.41
CA GLN A 138 -3.06 -24.47 2.09
C GLN A 138 -3.72 -24.13 0.76
N VAL A 139 -4.06 -22.85 0.54
CA VAL A 139 -4.59 -22.37 -0.74
C VAL A 139 -3.59 -22.63 -1.86
N ALA A 140 -2.29 -22.39 -1.62
CA ALA A 140 -1.27 -22.65 -2.63
C ALA A 140 -1.18 -24.12 -3.02
N ALA A 141 -1.18 -25.01 -2.02
CA ALA A 141 -1.09 -26.45 -2.22
C ALA A 141 -2.30 -27.00 -2.96
N GLU A 142 -3.51 -26.55 -2.59
CA GLU A 142 -4.74 -26.96 -3.26
C GLU A 142 -4.75 -26.55 -4.74
N LEU A 143 -4.30 -25.33 -5.03
CA LEU A 143 -4.24 -24.80 -6.39
C LEU A 143 -2.99 -25.25 -7.16
N LYS A 144 -2.07 -25.98 -6.50
CA LYS A 144 -0.77 -26.43 -7.02
C LYS A 144 0.09 -25.28 -7.55
N ILE A 145 0.07 -24.14 -6.86
CA ILE A 145 0.80 -22.93 -7.27
C ILE A 145 2.06 -22.78 -6.44
N ASP A 146 3.13 -22.39 -7.12
CA ASP A 146 4.37 -21.97 -6.46
C ASP A 146 4.21 -20.58 -5.84
N ALA A 147 5.10 -20.23 -4.90
CA ALA A 147 5.07 -18.95 -4.20
C ALA A 147 6.35 -18.12 -4.37
N VAL A 148 6.20 -16.79 -4.40
CA VAL A 148 7.26 -15.81 -4.13
C VAL A 148 6.96 -15.13 -2.80
N CYS A 149 7.97 -14.89 -1.96
CA CYS A 149 7.76 -14.26 -0.64
C CYS A 149 8.47 -12.91 -0.54
N VAL A 150 7.73 -11.87 -0.12
CA VAL A 150 8.29 -10.56 0.20
C VAL A 150 8.67 -10.49 1.67
N ALA A 151 9.92 -10.13 1.95
CA ALA A 151 10.40 -9.85 3.30
C ALA A 151 10.85 -8.38 3.42
N LEU A 152 10.87 -7.83 4.63
CA LEU A 152 11.42 -6.50 4.86
C LEU A 152 12.94 -6.49 4.68
N GLY A 153 13.49 -5.36 4.26
CA GLY A 153 14.93 -5.15 4.19
C GLY A 153 15.58 -5.28 5.56
N GLY A 154 16.70 -6.00 5.60
CA GLY A 154 17.42 -6.33 6.83
C GLY A 154 18.09 -7.70 6.69
N LEU A 155 18.76 -8.16 7.74
CA LEU A 155 19.36 -9.49 7.78
C LEU A 155 18.68 -10.36 8.84
N GLY A 156 19.10 -10.28 10.11
CA GLY A 156 18.63 -11.19 11.18
C GLY A 156 17.11 -11.31 11.30
N SER A 157 16.44 -10.27 11.80
CA SER A 157 14.98 -10.31 12.03
C SER A 157 14.16 -10.58 10.75
N SER A 158 14.62 -10.09 9.60
CA SER A 158 13.99 -10.35 8.31
C SER A 158 14.08 -11.82 7.92
N PHE A 159 15.26 -12.42 8.04
CA PHE A 159 15.50 -13.82 7.71
C PHE A 159 14.79 -14.76 8.69
N ASP A 160 14.73 -14.41 9.98
CA ASP A 160 14.00 -15.18 10.99
C ASP A 160 12.50 -15.25 10.65
N GLN A 161 11.88 -14.10 10.33
CA GLN A 161 10.49 -14.06 9.91
C GLN A 161 10.26 -14.83 8.61
N LEU A 162 11.18 -14.73 7.65
CA LEU A 162 11.12 -15.50 6.41
C LEU A 162 11.20 -17.00 6.67
N ALA A 163 12.10 -17.45 7.55
CA ALA A 163 12.25 -18.86 7.92
C ALA A 163 10.96 -19.43 8.52
N MET A 164 10.31 -18.68 9.43
CA MET A 164 9.01 -19.08 10.00
C MET A 164 7.94 -19.23 8.91
N ASN A 165 7.85 -18.29 7.97
CA ASN A 165 6.87 -18.33 6.89
C ASN A 165 7.15 -19.46 5.88
N ARG A 166 8.43 -19.74 5.60
CA ARG A 166 8.87 -20.84 4.72
C ARG A 166 8.48 -22.20 5.28
N GLU A 167 8.52 -22.39 6.61
CA GLU A 167 8.20 -23.71 7.18
C GLU A 167 6.75 -24.13 6.90
N MET A 168 5.82 -23.17 6.92
CA MET A 168 4.42 -23.44 6.55
C MET A 168 4.28 -23.85 5.07
N LEU A 169 5.06 -23.25 4.15
CA LEU A 169 5.08 -23.67 2.74
C LEU A 169 5.61 -25.09 2.60
N LYS A 170 6.71 -25.40 3.29
CA LYS A 170 7.32 -26.74 3.29
C LYS A 170 6.35 -27.82 3.78
N GLN A 171 5.65 -27.56 4.87
CA GLN A 171 4.66 -28.49 5.43
C GLN A 171 3.52 -28.80 4.45
N ASN A 172 3.19 -27.87 3.56
CA ASN A 172 2.16 -28.02 2.54
C ASN A 172 2.72 -28.39 1.15
N ASN A 173 4.01 -28.75 1.05
CA ASN A 173 4.71 -29.08 -0.21
C ASN A 173 4.63 -27.98 -1.28
N VAL A 174 4.62 -26.71 -0.85
CA VAL A 174 4.60 -25.55 -1.75
C VAL A 174 6.02 -25.07 -1.99
N ARG A 175 6.42 -24.97 -3.26
CA ARG A 175 7.76 -24.50 -3.62
C ARG A 175 7.84 -22.98 -3.46
N LEU A 176 8.86 -22.51 -2.75
CA LEU A 176 9.25 -21.11 -2.71
C LEU A 176 10.20 -20.82 -3.89
N ARG A 177 9.71 -20.14 -4.93
CA ARG A 177 10.44 -19.84 -6.17
C ARG A 177 11.43 -18.70 -6.05
N GLY A 178 11.24 -17.84 -5.07
CA GLY A 178 12.12 -16.69 -4.86
C GLY A 178 11.71 -15.84 -3.67
N VAL A 179 12.62 -14.96 -3.30
CA VAL A 179 12.40 -13.97 -2.24
C VAL A 179 12.67 -12.58 -2.77
N VAL A 180 11.82 -11.63 -2.39
CA VAL A 180 12.02 -10.20 -2.66
C VAL A 180 12.22 -9.48 -1.34
N LEU A 181 13.29 -8.71 -1.22
CA LEU A 181 13.47 -7.78 -0.11
C LEU A 181 12.88 -6.44 -0.48
N ASN A 182 12.01 -5.89 0.38
CA ASN A 182 11.41 -4.59 0.17
C ASN A 182 11.74 -3.61 1.29
N LYS A 183 11.75 -2.32 0.99
CA LYS A 183 12.14 -1.24 1.92
C LYS A 183 13.57 -1.41 2.44
N VAL A 184 14.48 -1.79 1.56
CA VAL A 184 15.91 -1.93 1.89
C VAL A 184 16.52 -0.56 2.08
N ASN A 185 17.23 -0.33 3.18
CA ASN A 185 17.94 0.93 3.37
C ASN A 185 18.97 1.10 2.23
N PRO A 186 18.86 2.16 1.41
CA PRO A 186 19.75 2.35 0.25
C PRO A 186 21.24 2.33 0.62
N LYS A 187 21.60 2.81 1.81
CA LYS A 187 22.99 2.83 2.31
C LYS A 187 23.56 1.45 2.65
N LYS A 188 22.70 0.43 2.76
CA LYS A 188 23.06 -0.94 3.14
C LYS A 188 22.71 -1.95 2.05
N MET A 189 22.34 -1.49 0.85
CA MET A 189 21.75 -2.33 -0.18
C MET A 189 22.69 -3.44 -0.64
N ASP A 190 23.93 -3.12 -0.98
CA ASP A 190 24.94 -4.10 -1.44
C ASP A 190 25.22 -5.17 -0.39
N MET A 191 25.42 -4.75 0.87
CA MET A 191 25.64 -5.66 1.99
C MET A 191 24.43 -6.58 2.18
N ILE A 192 23.22 -6.04 2.21
CA ILE A 192 22.01 -6.83 2.41
C ILE A 192 21.87 -7.83 1.26
N GLN A 193 22.02 -7.38 0.01
CA GLN A 193 21.88 -8.24 -1.16
C GLN A 193 22.86 -9.42 -1.14
N ASP A 194 24.14 -9.18 -0.86
CA ASP A 194 25.16 -10.25 -0.79
C ASP A 194 24.86 -11.26 0.34
N TYR A 195 24.76 -10.78 1.58
CA TYR A 195 24.58 -11.68 2.73
C TYR A 195 23.24 -12.44 2.68
N TYR A 196 22.16 -11.79 2.26
CA TYR A 196 20.86 -12.44 2.14
C TYR A 196 20.84 -13.48 1.01
N SER A 197 21.49 -13.20 -0.12
CA SER A 197 21.63 -14.18 -1.22
C SER A 197 22.39 -15.42 -0.77
N ARG A 198 23.51 -15.25 -0.04
CA ARG A 198 24.26 -16.39 0.54
C ARG A 198 23.42 -17.16 1.56
N ALA A 199 22.62 -16.47 2.37
CA ALA A 199 21.73 -17.09 3.33
C ALA A 199 20.64 -17.94 2.65
N LEU A 200 20.04 -17.43 1.57
CA LEU A 200 19.00 -18.11 0.78
C LEU A 200 19.54 -19.27 -0.07
N LYS A 201 20.80 -19.21 -0.51
CA LYS A 201 21.46 -20.31 -1.22
C LYS A 201 21.44 -21.63 -0.42
N ARG A 202 21.44 -21.56 0.91
CA ARG A 202 21.29 -22.73 1.81
C ARG A 202 19.92 -23.42 1.68
N TRP A 203 18.93 -22.74 1.12
CA TRP A 203 17.58 -23.26 0.88
C TRP A 203 17.31 -23.55 -0.59
N ASP A 204 18.31 -23.34 -1.48
CA ASP A 204 18.14 -23.38 -2.93
C ASP A 204 17.02 -22.46 -3.44
N VAL A 205 16.94 -21.26 -2.85
CA VAL A 205 15.96 -20.23 -3.22
C VAL A 205 16.72 -18.99 -3.71
N PRO A 206 16.39 -18.43 -4.87
CA PRO A 206 17.02 -17.20 -5.35
C PRO A 206 16.48 -15.96 -4.64
N LEU A 207 17.35 -14.96 -4.47
CA LEU A 207 16.92 -13.59 -4.22
C LEU A 207 16.57 -12.97 -5.58
N VAL A 208 15.28 -12.72 -5.83
CA VAL A 208 14.79 -12.25 -7.15
C VAL A 208 14.54 -10.74 -7.19
N GLY A 209 14.68 -10.05 -6.05
CA GLY A 209 14.58 -8.60 -6.01
C GLY A 209 15.08 -7.99 -4.70
N CYS A 210 15.63 -6.79 -4.79
CA CYS A 210 16.10 -6.00 -3.66
C CYS A 210 15.66 -4.56 -3.86
N ILE A 211 14.49 -4.21 -3.34
CA ILE A 211 13.81 -2.94 -3.58
C ILE A 211 14.20 -1.94 -2.47
N PRO A 212 14.87 -0.82 -2.81
CA PRO A 212 15.22 0.20 -1.85
C PRO A 212 13.98 0.89 -1.30
N ASP A 213 14.09 1.38 -0.07
CA ASP A 213 13.03 2.18 0.56
C ASP A 213 12.85 3.51 -0.19
N LEU A 214 11.62 3.75 -0.64
CA LEU A 214 11.22 4.97 -1.32
C LEU A 214 10.24 5.74 -0.45
N LYS A 215 10.73 6.81 0.18
CA LYS A 215 9.97 7.58 1.18
C LYS A 215 8.61 8.03 0.66
N ASP A 216 8.54 8.48 -0.59
CA ASP A 216 7.32 9.03 -1.19
C ASP A 216 6.15 8.02 -1.24
N LEU A 217 6.45 6.71 -1.33
CA LEU A 217 5.43 5.65 -1.29
C LEU A 217 4.87 5.40 0.12
N SER A 218 5.59 5.84 1.15
CA SER A 218 5.23 5.66 2.56
C SER A 218 4.61 6.90 3.20
N CYS A 219 4.66 8.05 2.52
CA CYS A 219 4.14 9.31 3.03
C CYS A 219 2.60 9.38 2.95
N PRO A 220 1.89 9.73 4.05
CA PRO A 220 0.45 9.89 4.03
C PRO A 220 0.00 11.08 3.17
N THR A 221 -1.16 10.94 2.53
CA THR A 221 -1.84 12.03 1.81
C THR A 221 -2.68 12.91 2.74
N MET A 222 -3.12 14.08 2.27
CA MET A 222 -4.13 14.88 3.00
C MET A 222 -5.42 14.11 3.25
N ALA A 223 -5.86 13.28 2.31
CA ALA A 223 -7.04 12.42 2.48
C ALA A 223 -6.83 11.34 3.56
N ASP A 224 -5.59 10.88 3.76
CA ASP A 224 -5.26 9.96 4.85
C ASP A 224 -5.28 10.67 6.20
N TYR A 225 -4.72 11.88 6.27
CA TYR A 225 -4.81 12.71 7.48
C TYR A 225 -6.25 13.05 7.83
N ALA A 226 -7.09 13.38 6.85
CA ALA A 226 -8.50 13.68 7.06
C ALA A 226 -9.22 12.48 7.71
N LYS A 227 -8.98 11.28 7.19
CA LYS A 227 -9.53 10.03 7.74
C LYS A 227 -8.98 9.73 9.14
N LEU A 228 -7.67 9.86 9.34
CA LEU A 228 -7.00 9.62 10.62
C LEU A 228 -7.53 10.56 11.71
N LEU A 229 -7.74 11.83 11.37
CA LEU A 229 -8.16 12.89 12.27
C LEU A 229 -9.69 13.05 12.33
N LYS A 230 -10.42 12.21 11.58
CA LYS A 230 -11.88 12.24 11.45
C LYS A 230 -12.41 13.66 11.17
N SER A 231 -11.72 14.39 10.29
CA SER A 231 -11.98 15.80 10.01
C SER A 231 -11.76 16.08 8.53
N ASP A 232 -12.70 16.79 7.92
CA ASP A 232 -12.66 17.08 6.48
C ASP A 232 -11.69 18.22 6.14
N LEU A 233 -11.30 18.28 4.87
CA LEU A 233 -10.53 19.40 4.33
C LEU A 233 -11.44 20.63 4.27
N ILE A 234 -10.93 21.75 4.78
CA ILE A 234 -11.58 23.07 4.68
C ILE A 234 -11.14 23.84 3.43
N SER A 235 -10.01 23.46 2.82
CA SER A 235 -9.48 24.00 1.56
C SER A 235 -8.64 22.95 0.82
N GLY A 236 -8.32 23.20 -0.46
CA GLY A 236 -7.45 22.43 -1.34
C GLY A 236 -7.96 21.02 -1.62
N LYS A 237 -9.26 20.86 -1.91
CA LYS A 237 -9.86 19.54 -2.20
C LYS A 237 -9.19 18.83 -3.39
N ASP A 238 -8.77 19.60 -4.40
CA ASP A 238 -8.04 19.10 -5.57
C ASP A 238 -6.65 18.56 -5.20
N ALA A 239 -6.08 19.04 -4.10
CA ALA A 239 -4.82 18.56 -3.53
C ALA A 239 -5.01 17.51 -2.42
N SER A 240 -6.18 16.85 -2.34
CA SER A 240 -6.46 15.84 -1.31
C SER A 240 -5.51 14.64 -1.33
N LEU A 241 -4.96 14.28 -2.49
CA LEU A 241 -3.98 13.20 -2.63
C LEU A 241 -2.53 13.66 -2.45
N ARG A 242 -2.28 14.95 -2.20
CA ARG A 242 -0.94 15.47 -1.91
C ARG A 242 -0.38 14.81 -0.65
N TYR A 243 0.82 14.28 -0.76
CA TYR A 243 1.61 13.74 0.35
C TYR A 243 2.78 14.66 0.67
N PHE A 244 3.37 14.51 1.85
CA PHE A 244 4.45 15.39 2.33
C PHE A 244 5.68 14.59 2.74
N SER A 245 6.86 15.07 2.34
CA SER A 245 8.14 14.44 2.67
C SER A 245 8.64 14.81 4.06
N SER A 246 8.07 15.87 4.65
CA SER A 246 8.37 16.31 6.02
C SER A 246 7.14 16.88 6.71
N THR A 247 7.14 16.81 8.05
CA THR A 247 6.12 17.43 8.90
C THR A 247 6.79 18.39 9.88
N ARG A 248 6.25 19.59 10.04
CA ARG A 248 6.74 20.63 10.96
C ARG A 248 5.62 21.04 11.92
N LEU A 249 5.86 20.87 13.22
CA LEU A 249 5.02 21.49 14.25
C LEU A 249 5.52 22.92 14.48
N ALA A 250 4.72 23.91 14.11
CA ALA A 250 5.09 25.32 14.17
C ALA A 250 4.57 25.98 15.46
N LEU A 251 5.42 26.03 16.49
CA LEU A 251 5.08 26.62 17.80
C LEU A 251 5.67 28.02 18.01
N ALA A 252 6.83 28.30 17.40
CA ALA A 252 7.55 29.56 17.61
C ALA A 252 6.89 30.76 16.87
N PRO A 253 6.99 31.99 17.42
CA PRO A 253 6.57 33.23 16.74
C PRO A 253 7.29 33.40 15.41
N VAL A 254 6.61 33.99 14.42
CA VAL A 254 7.23 34.40 13.16
C VAL A 254 7.34 35.93 13.17
N ASP A 255 8.57 36.42 13.15
CA ASP A 255 8.88 37.86 13.19
C ASP A 255 10.18 38.14 12.43
N GLY A 256 10.68 39.39 12.50
CA GLY A 256 11.90 39.80 11.79
C GLY A 256 13.18 39.06 12.21
N THR A 257 13.19 38.41 13.38
CA THR A 257 14.31 37.61 13.88
C THR A 257 14.09 36.11 13.67
N ASN A 258 12.84 35.65 13.68
CA ASN A 258 12.49 34.25 13.54
C ASN A 258 11.68 34.00 12.26
N LEU A 259 12.39 33.92 11.14
CA LEU A 259 11.78 33.74 9.83
C LEU A 259 11.22 32.32 9.65
N PHE A 260 10.00 32.23 9.12
CA PHE A 260 9.41 30.95 8.73
C PHE A 260 9.98 30.48 7.38
N LYS A 261 11.13 29.81 7.43
CA LYS A 261 11.79 29.30 6.23
C LYS A 261 10.89 28.34 5.45
N ALA A 262 10.73 28.60 4.15
CA ALA A 262 10.05 27.73 3.21
C ALA A 262 10.80 26.40 3.03
N ILE A 263 10.07 25.29 3.15
CA ILE A 263 10.56 23.95 2.86
C ILE A 263 9.58 23.32 1.88
N PRO A 264 10.01 22.92 0.67
CA PRO A 264 9.16 22.24 -0.28
C PRO A 264 8.59 20.94 0.29
N ASN A 265 7.35 20.62 -0.11
CA ASN A 265 6.64 19.41 0.21
C ASN A 265 6.50 19.14 1.73
N GLN A 266 6.15 20.18 2.50
CA GLN A 266 6.04 20.15 3.95
C GLN A 266 4.58 20.26 4.43
N LEU A 267 4.20 19.37 5.34
CA LEU A 267 3.00 19.50 6.17
C LEU A 267 3.32 20.36 7.38
N VAL A 268 2.56 21.42 7.61
CA VAL A 268 2.69 22.26 8.81
C VAL A 268 1.50 22.03 9.73
N ILE A 269 1.80 21.79 11.01
CA ILE A 269 0.80 21.70 12.08
C ILE A 269 0.94 22.96 12.94
N THR A 270 -0.14 23.72 13.10
CA THR A 270 -0.13 24.94 13.93
C THR A 270 -1.52 25.22 14.54
N HIS A 271 -1.57 26.14 15.49
CA HIS A 271 -2.84 26.61 16.07
C HIS A 271 -3.48 27.64 15.14
N SER A 272 -4.81 27.62 15.00
CA SER A 272 -5.57 28.49 14.08
C SER A 272 -5.39 29.99 14.37
N GLY A 273 -5.06 30.33 15.62
CA GLY A 273 -4.71 31.69 16.04
C GLY A 273 -3.30 32.16 15.60
N ARG A 274 -2.44 31.28 15.06
CA ARG A 274 -1.08 31.63 14.62
C ARG A 274 -1.10 32.23 13.21
N LYS A 275 -1.72 33.41 13.10
CA LYS A 275 -1.87 34.14 11.82
C LYS A 275 -0.52 34.42 11.18
N ASP A 276 0.46 34.81 11.98
CA ASP A 276 1.85 35.00 11.55
C ASP A 276 2.46 33.78 10.83
N VAL A 277 2.20 32.56 11.31
CA VAL A 277 2.63 31.32 10.65
C VAL A 277 1.85 31.08 9.36
N ILE A 278 0.53 31.24 9.40
CA ILE A 278 -0.37 31.00 8.26
C ILE A 278 -0.04 31.97 7.12
N ASP A 279 0.10 33.25 7.42
CA ASP A 279 0.43 34.31 6.47
C ASP A 279 1.83 34.08 5.87
N ALA A 280 2.80 33.62 6.67
CA ALA A 280 4.11 33.27 6.15
C ALA A 280 4.08 32.06 5.19
N ILE A 281 3.23 31.06 5.43
CA ILE A 281 3.05 29.91 4.53
C ILE A 281 2.46 30.37 3.19
N ILE A 282 1.40 31.19 3.25
CA ILE A 282 0.74 31.77 2.06
C ILE A 282 1.74 32.63 1.28
N GLY A 283 2.40 33.58 1.95
CA GLY A 283 3.38 34.46 1.30
C GLY A 283 4.56 33.72 0.68
N ASN A 284 5.06 32.67 1.34
CA ASN A 284 6.12 31.81 0.76
C ASN A 284 5.64 31.07 -0.50
N GLN A 285 4.38 30.62 -0.51
CA GLN A 285 3.78 29.96 -1.66
C GLN A 285 3.59 30.94 -2.82
N GLU A 286 3.03 32.13 -2.57
CA GLU A 286 2.87 33.20 -3.56
C GLU A 286 4.22 33.61 -4.19
N ALA A 287 5.24 33.80 -3.35
CA ALA A 287 6.59 34.13 -3.79
C ALA A 287 7.23 33.00 -4.62
N SER A 288 6.90 31.73 -4.36
CA SER A 288 7.41 30.61 -5.15
C SER A 288 6.67 30.50 -6.49
N SER A 289 5.36 30.72 -6.49
CA SER A 289 4.49 30.72 -7.68
C SER A 289 4.91 31.80 -8.67
N SER A 290 5.31 32.99 -8.21
CA SER A 290 5.83 34.05 -9.09
C SER A 290 7.13 33.69 -9.81
N HIS A 291 7.89 32.73 -9.27
CA HIS A 291 9.09 32.16 -9.89
C HIS A 291 8.81 30.86 -10.66
N GLY A 292 7.55 30.54 -10.93
CA GLY A 292 7.15 29.33 -11.68
C GLY A 292 7.30 28.02 -10.90
N THR A 293 7.45 28.10 -9.57
CA THR A 293 7.59 26.92 -8.70
C THR A 293 6.42 26.80 -7.74
N ASN A 294 6.20 25.62 -7.17
CA ASN A 294 5.15 25.40 -6.19
C ASN A 294 5.74 24.65 -4.98
N LEU A 295 5.62 25.22 -3.79
CA LEU A 295 6.16 24.59 -2.57
C LEU A 295 5.37 23.35 -2.16
N LYS A 296 4.15 23.17 -2.67
CA LYS A 296 3.26 22.05 -2.32
C LYS A 296 3.07 21.93 -0.81
N SER A 297 2.87 23.07 -0.13
CA SER A 297 2.61 23.12 1.30
C SER A 297 1.26 22.47 1.65
N GLY A 298 1.13 21.97 2.87
CA GLY A 298 -0.12 21.49 3.45
C GLY A 298 -0.26 21.94 4.89
N LEU A 299 -1.49 22.07 5.37
CA LEU A 299 -1.77 22.67 6.66
C LEU A 299 -2.73 21.82 7.50
N ILE A 300 -2.40 21.66 8.78
CA ILE A 300 -3.32 21.15 9.80
C ILE A 300 -3.44 22.20 10.88
N LEU A 301 -4.64 22.74 11.02
CA LEU A 301 -4.99 23.74 12.02
C LEU A 301 -5.65 23.08 13.22
N THR A 302 -5.29 23.57 14.39
CA THR A 302 -5.81 23.12 15.69
C THR A 302 -6.33 24.31 16.49
N GLY A 303 -7.08 24.07 17.56
CA GLY A 303 -7.51 25.14 18.47
C GLY A 303 -9.00 25.44 18.43
N TRP A 304 -9.50 26.13 19.45
CA TRP A 304 -10.94 26.31 19.68
C TRP A 304 -11.66 27.14 18.61
N ASN A 305 -10.93 28.02 17.94
CA ASN A 305 -11.50 28.91 16.95
C ASN A 305 -11.37 28.31 15.55
N PRO A 306 -12.48 27.95 14.88
CA PRO A 306 -12.43 27.47 13.52
C PRO A 306 -11.94 28.57 12.57
N PRO A 307 -11.18 28.21 11.52
CA PRO A 307 -10.77 29.15 10.47
C PRO A 307 -11.97 29.84 9.81
N THR A 308 -11.81 31.12 9.50
CA THR A 308 -12.84 31.88 8.75
C THR A 308 -12.96 31.37 7.32
N ALA A 309 -14.14 31.53 6.70
CA ALA A 309 -14.36 31.21 5.29
C ALA A 309 -13.40 31.96 4.35
N TRP A 310 -13.03 33.20 4.69
CA TRP A 310 -12.05 33.99 3.94
C TRP A 310 -10.67 33.32 3.89
N LEU A 311 -10.19 32.80 5.03
CA LEU A 311 -8.92 32.08 5.08
C LEU A 311 -8.98 30.79 4.25
N ALA A 312 -10.08 30.04 4.33
CA ALA A 312 -10.27 28.85 3.50
C ALA A 312 -10.19 29.19 2.01
N GLN A 313 -10.88 30.25 1.57
CA GLN A 313 -10.82 30.73 0.18
C GLN A 313 -9.41 31.18 -0.23
N ARG A 314 -8.66 31.81 0.68
CA ARG A 314 -7.28 32.22 0.40
C ARG A 314 -6.37 31.01 0.20
N LEU A 315 -6.51 29.99 1.05
CA LEU A 315 -5.77 28.73 0.91
C LEU A 315 -6.17 27.96 -0.36
N ASP A 316 -7.44 28.00 -0.75
CA ASP A 316 -7.93 27.43 -2.02
C ASP A 316 -7.29 28.08 -3.24
N ALA A 317 -7.15 29.42 -3.24
CA ALA A 317 -6.55 30.15 -4.36
C ALA A 317 -5.13 29.69 -4.69
N ASP A 318 -4.35 29.30 -3.68
CA ASP A 318 -3.00 28.75 -3.82
C ASP A 318 -2.96 27.22 -3.84
N ASN A 319 -4.12 26.57 -3.86
CA ASN A 319 -4.27 25.11 -3.78
C ASN A 319 -3.48 24.51 -2.59
N ILE A 320 -3.58 25.15 -1.42
CA ILE A 320 -3.02 24.68 -0.15
C ILE A 320 -4.11 23.88 0.58
N PRO A 321 -4.01 22.54 0.64
CA PRO A 321 -4.95 21.73 1.37
C PRO A 321 -4.82 21.95 2.86
N CYS A 322 -5.95 22.18 3.52
CA CYS A 322 -6.00 22.42 4.96
C CYS A 322 -7.05 21.55 5.64
N ILE A 323 -6.69 20.95 6.77
CA ILE A 323 -7.64 20.30 7.69
C ILE A 323 -7.70 21.13 8.96
N TYR A 324 -8.90 21.34 9.49
CA TYR A 324 -9.09 21.88 10.82
C TYR A 324 -9.56 20.79 11.79
N VAL A 325 -8.90 20.69 12.94
CA VAL A 325 -9.22 19.73 14.00
C VAL A 325 -9.62 20.49 15.26
N SER A 326 -10.89 20.33 15.67
CA SER A 326 -11.38 20.87 16.95
C SER A 326 -10.63 20.23 18.13
N PRO A 327 -10.34 21.00 19.21
CA PRO A 327 -9.80 20.47 20.46
C PRO A 327 -10.61 19.31 21.05
N ASP A 328 -11.92 19.23 20.79
CA ASP A 328 -12.77 18.10 21.22
C ASP A 328 -12.32 16.75 20.62
N LYS A 329 -11.62 16.78 19.47
CA LYS A 329 -11.11 15.58 18.80
C LYS A 329 -9.68 15.24 19.18
N ALA A 330 -8.81 16.26 19.24
CA ALA A 330 -7.40 16.15 19.65
C ALA A 330 -6.72 17.52 19.74
N ASP A 331 -5.74 17.65 20.65
CA ASP A 331 -4.78 18.76 20.69
C ASP A 331 -3.59 18.56 19.73
N SER A 332 -2.73 19.59 19.59
CA SER A 332 -1.60 19.55 18.66
C SER A 332 -0.59 18.44 18.98
N TYR A 333 -0.39 18.11 20.26
CA TYR A 333 0.49 17.01 20.69
C TYR A 333 -0.06 15.67 20.24
N THR A 334 -1.33 15.40 20.54
CA THR A 334 -2.05 14.17 20.19
C THR A 334 -2.11 13.98 18.68
N ILE A 335 -2.37 15.05 17.92
CA ILE A 335 -2.34 15.02 16.45
C ILE A 335 -0.95 14.63 15.94
N THR A 336 0.10 15.27 16.45
CA THR A 336 1.47 14.97 16.05
C THR A 336 1.84 13.51 16.36
N ALA A 337 1.45 13.01 17.52
CA ALA A 337 1.67 11.61 17.91
C ALA A 337 0.91 10.63 17.00
N ARG A 338 -0.37 10.90 16.70
CA ARG A 338 -1.17 10.09 15.76
C ARG A 338 -0.55 10.06 14.37
N ILE A 339 -0.09 11.21 13.86
CA ILE A 339 0.58 11.32 12.56
C ILE A 339 1.89 10.52 12.56
N ALA A 340 2.70 10.61 13.61
CA ALA A 340 3.99 9.91 13.71
C ALA A 340 3.83 8.37 13.74
N GLN A 341 2.72 7.86 14.27
CA GLN A 341 2.43 6.42 14.33
C GLN A 341 1.66 5.90 13.11
N PHE A 342 1.20 6.79 12.22
CA PHE A 342 0.35 6.42 11.10
C PHE A 342 1.17 5.82 9.96
N THR A 343 0.80 4.60 9.54
CA THR A 343 1.35 3.98 8.34
C THR A 343 0.36 4.13 7.19
N ALA A 344 0.73 4.91 6.18
CA ALA A 344 -0.08 5.08 4.98
C ALA A 344 -0.19 3.77 4.19
N LYS A 345 -1.35 3.56 3.56
CA LYS A 345 -1.55 2.52 2.56
C LYS A 345 -1.79 3.22 1.22
N ILE A 346 -1.28 2.64 0.13
CA ILE A 346 -1.57 3.14 -1.21
C ILE A 346 -3.10 3.17 -1.39
N ARG A 347 -3.60 4.33 -1.80
CA ARG A 347 -5.02 4.54 -2.09
C ARG A 347 -5.28 4.19 -3.55
N ARG A 348 -6.44 3.64 -3.84
CA ARG A 348 -6.81 3.28 -5.21
C ARG A 348 -7.01 4.51 -6.11
N GLU A 349 -7.35 5.64 -5.51
CA GLU A 349 -7.51 6.91 -6.23
C GLU A 349 -6.16 7.57 -6.57
N ASP A 350 -5.06 7.12 -5.96
CA ASP A 350 -3.72 7.70 -6.11
C ASP A 350 -2.95 7.02 -7.24
N VAL A 351 -3.42 7.25 -8.47
CA VAL A 351 -2.89 6.63 -9.69
C VAL A 351 -1.40 6.90 -9.85
N GLU A 352 -0.96 8.14 -9.61
CA GLU A 352 0.46 8.52 -9.69
C GLU A 352 1.34 7.66 -8.75
N ARG A 353 0.89 7.43 -7.51
CA ARG A 353 1.64 6.59 -6.57
C ARG A 353 1.56 5.11 -6.91
N ILE A 354 0.44 4.64 -7.45
CA ILE A 354 0.30 3.26 -7.93
C ILE A 354 1.31 3.00 -9.05
N ASP A 355 1.40 3.91 -10.03
CA ASP A 355 2.35 3.83 -11.13
C ASP A 355 3.80 3.90 -10.64
N LEU A 356 4.09 4.85 -9.74
CA LEU A 356 5.41 4.98 -9.12
C LEU A 356 5.81 3.69 -8.39
N ALA A 357 4.88 3.07 -7.65
CA ALA A 357 5.10 1.83 -6.93
C ALA A 357 5.37 0.66 -7.89
N ALA A 358 4.60 0.55 -8.96
CA ALA A 358 4.79 -0.46 -9.98
C ALA A 358 6.15 -0.31 -10.68
N ASP A 359 6.51 0.91 -11.10
CA ASP A 359 7.79 1.21 -11.75
C ASP A 359 8.98 0.95 -10.82
N HIS A 360 8.84 1.32 -9.54
CA HIS A 360 9.88 1.10 -8.56
C HIS A 360 10.18 -0.39 -8.38
N VAL A 361 9.14 -1.22 -8.33
CA VAL A 361 9.31 -2.67 -8.26
C VAL A 361 9.94 -3.22 -9.53
N SER A 362 9.43 -2.84 -10.71
CA SER A 362 9.93 -3.34 -12.00
C SER A 362 11.40 -2.99 -12.26
N LYS A 363 11.90 -1.88 -11.70
CA LYS A 363 13.33 -1.50 -11.79
C LYS A 363 14.26 -2.33 -10.91
N HIS A 364 13.74 -2.97 -9.85
CA HIS A 364 14.53 -3.57 -8.78
C HIS A 364 14.29 -5.08 -8.59
N CYS A 365 13.42 -5.68 -9.41
CA CYS A 365 13.14 -7.11 -9.41
C CYS A 365 13.46 -7.70 -10.78
N ASP A 366 14.10 -8.86 -10.78
CA ASP A 366 14.21 -9.70 -11.96
C ASP A 366 13.03 -10.68 -12.00
N PHE A 367 12.23 -10.60 -13.05
CA PHE A 367 11.06 -11.45 -13.26
C PHE A 367 11.32 -12.61 -14.24
N SER A 368 12.57 -12.87 -14.62
CA SER A 368 12.96 -14.02 -15.44
C SER A 368 12.56 -15.37 -14.81
N PHE A 369 12.47 -15.45 -13.47
CA PHE A 369 12.05 -16.66 -12.76
C PHE A 369 10.60 -17.11 -13.05
N LEU A 370 9.81 -16.25 -13.70
CA LEU A 370 8.43 -16.54 -14.14
C LEU A 370 8.37 -17.38 -15.43
N GLU A 371 9.50 -17.58 -16.12
CA GLU A 371 9.59 -18.22 -17.44
C GLU A 371 9.80 -19.74 -17.39
N GLY A 372 9.79 -20.36 -16.20
CA GLY A 372 10.12 -21.77 -15.99
C GLY A 372 9.04 -22.60 -15.32
#